data_AF-A0ABD6IRE3-F1
#
_entry.id   AF-A0ABD6IRE3-F1
#
_cell.length_a   1.000
_cell.length_b   1.000
_cell.length_c   1.000
_cell.angle_alpha   90.00
_cell.angle_beta   90.00
_cell.angle_gamma   90.00
#
_symmetry.space_group_name_H-M   'P 1'
#
loop_
_entity.id
_entity.type
_entity.pdbx_description
1 polymer ?
#
loop_
_entity_poly.entity_id
_entity_poly.type
_entity_poly.pdbx_seq_one_letter_code
_entity_poly.pdbx_strand_id
1 'polypeptide(L)' 'PFERVVEAVNPVRAAGRHPLFQVMLSLQNNAVAQASFPGLDTELLDVLDDDRIDFDLLFDFHERAGGLEGRLLFARDLF' A
#
# COMPACT_ATOMS: atom_id res chain seq x y z
N PRO A 1 -17.01 -6.91 -2.85
CA PRO A 1 -16.69 -5.47 -2.72
C PRO A 1 -16.61 -5.10 -1.24
N PHE A 2 -15.58 -4.34 -0.85
CA PHE A 2 -15.37 -3.89 0.54
C PHE A 2 -16.56 -3.06 1.04
N GLU A 3 -17.20 -2.31 0.15
CA GLU A 3 -18.35 -1.45 0.39
C GLU A 3 -19.53 -2.22 1.01
N ARG A 4 -19.81 -3.44 0.54
CA ARG A 4 -20.89 -4.27 1.11
C ARG A 4 -20.61 -4.71 2.55
N VAL A 5 -19.34 -4.87 2.92
CA VAL A 5 -18.96 -5.20 4.30
C VAL A 5 -19.15 -3.97 5.18
N VAL A 6 -18.75 -2.78 4.72
CA VAL A 6 -19.00 -1.52 5.42
C VAL A 6 -20.50 -1.30 5.64
N GLU A 7 -21.33 -1.54 4.62
CA GLU A 7 -22.79 -1.44 4.71
C GLU A 7 -23.37 -2.42 5.74
N ALA A 8 -22.92 -3.68 5.73
CA ALA A 8 -23.42 -4.71 6.63
C ALA A 8 -23.00 -4.48 8.10
N VAL A 9 -21.77 -4.01 8.33
CA VAL A 9 -21.25 -3.70 9.67
C VAL A 9 -21.83 -2.38 10.19
N ASN A 10 -22.09 -1.42 9.31
CA ASN A 10 -22.58 -0.08 9.62
C ASN A 10 -21.85 0.59 10.82
N PRO A 11 -20.51 0.75 10.74
CA PRO A 11 -19.74 1.31 11.84
C PRO A 11 -20.04 2.81 12.02
N VAL A 12 -19.80 3.32 13.23
CA VAL A 12 -19.84 4.77 13.49
C VAL A 12 -18.79 5.45 12.61
N ARG A 13 -19.21 6.41 11.79
CA ARG A 13 -18.29 7.14 10.90
C ARG A 13 -17.50 8.18 11.68
N ALA A 14 -16.18 8.21 11.43
CA ALA A 14 -15.28 9.25 11.90
C ALA A 14 -14.60 9.91 10.70
N ALA A 15 -14.59 11.26 10.66
CA ALA A 15 -13.92 11.98 9.60
C ALA A 15 -12.41 11.73 9.64
N GLY A 16 -11.79 11.56 8.46
CA GLY A 16 -10.35 11.30 8.36
C GLY A 16 -9.91 9.91 8.85
N ARG A 17 -10.84 8.95 9.07
CA ARG A 17 -10.50 7.56 9.40
C ARG A 17 -11.12 6.59 8.41
N HIS A 18 -10.34 5.59 8.02
CA HIS A 18 -10.84 4.49 7.23
C HIS A 18 -11.90 3.68 8.02
N PRO A 19 -13.01 3.26 7.38
CA PRO A 19 -14.25 2.88 8.08
C PRO A 19 -14.18 1.62 8.95
N LEU A 20 -13.24 0.71 8.70
CA LEU A 20 -13.18 -0.58 9.42
C LEU A 20 -11.84 -0.91 10.06
N PHE A 21 -10.74 -0.35 9.56
CA PHE A 21 -9.39 -0.61 10.05
C PHE A 21 -8.52 0.59 9.71
N GLN A 22 -7.43 0.79 10.47
CA GLN A 22 -6.53 1.93 10.24
C GLN A 22 -5.06 1.54 10.06
N VAL A 23 -4.77 0.25 10.13
CA VAL A 23 -3.44 -0.29 9.77
C VAL A 23 -3.65 -1.27 8.64
N MET A 24 -2.94 -1.07 7.53
CA MET A 24 -2.92 -1.98 6.40
C MET A 24 -1.56 -2.63 6.27
N LEU A 25 -1.55 -3.90 5.86
CA LEU A 25 -0.36 -4.60 5.43
C LEU A 25 -0.58 -5.10 4.00
N SER A 26 0.35 -4.74 3.11
CA SER A 26 0.45 -5.28 1.77
C SER A 26 1.74 -6.09 1.65
N LEU A 27 1.64 -7.23 0.95
CA LEU A 27 2.77 -8.08 0.63
C LEU A 27 2.73 -8.40 -0.87
N GLN A 28 3.70 -7.88 -1.61
CA GLN A 28 3.91 -8.12 -3.03
C GLN A 28 4.97 -9.22 -3.20
N ASN A 29 4.50 -10.46 -3.32
CA ASN A 29 5.34 -11.65 -3.53
C ASN A 29 5.30 -12.19 -4.97
N ASN A 30 4.68 -11.44 -5.89
CA ASN A 30 4.67 -11.80 -7.31
C ASN A 30 6.01 -11.46 -7.98
N ALA A 31 6.33 -12.17 -9.06
CA ALA A 31 7.50 -11.85 -9.88
C ALA A 31 7.43 -10.39 -10.35
N VAL A 32 8.51 -9.63 -10.15
CA VAL A 32 8.58 -8.25 -10.61
C VAL A 32 8.59 -8.23 -12.12
N ALA A 33 7.60 -7.55 -12.70
CA ALA A 33 7.54 -7.33 -14.13
C ALA A 33 8.70 -6.42 -14.54
N GLN A 34 9.65 -6.97 -15.29
CA GLN A 34 10.68 -6.17 -15.96
C GLN A 34 10.14 -5.71 -17.31
N ALA A 35 10.07 -4.39 -17.51
CA ALA A 35 9.71 -3.83 -18.80
C ALA A 35 10.94 -3.88 -19.72
N SER A 36 10.92 -4.73 -20.75
CA SER A 36 12.03 -4.82 -21.72
C SER A 36 11.75 -4.02 -22.98
N PHE A 37 12.68 -3.16 -23.39
CA PHE A 37 12.63 -2.45 -24.67
C PHE A 37 13.91 -2.73 -25.48
N PRO A 38 13.82 -2.98 -26.81
CA PRO A 38 14.99 -3.27 -27.62
C PRO A 38 16.03 -2.15 -27.57
N GLY A 39 17.27 -2.49 -27.21
CA GLY A 39 18.40 -1.56 -27.19
C GLY A 39 18.44 -0.60 -26.00
N LEU A 40 17.60 -0.79 -24.98
CA LEU A 40 17.58 0.02 -23.77
C LEU A 40 17.79 -0.83 -22.52
N ASP A 41 18.66 -0.34 -21.64
CA ASP A 41 18.73 -0.82 -20.27
C ASP A 41 17.60 -0.15 -19.47
N THR A 42 16.89 -0.95 -18.68
CA THR A 42 15.74 -0.50 -17.89
C THR A 42 15.90 -0.90 -16.45
N GLU A 43 15.48 -0.01 -15.57
CA GLU A 43 15.37 -0.25 -14.16
C GLU A 43 14.00 0.27 -13.69
N LEU A 44 13.39 -0.45 -12.76
CA LEU A 44 12.15 0.01 -12.15
C LEU A 44 12.48 1.17 -11.22
N LEU A 45 12.03 2.37 -11.56
CA LEU A 45 12.05 3.47 -10.62
C LEU A 45 10.83 3.35 -9.72
N ASP A 46 11.05 3.23 -8.42
CA ASP A 46 9.98 3.30 -7.44
C ASP A 46 9.55 4.77 -7.33
N VAL A 47 8.47 5.12 -8.04
CA VAL A 47 7.93 6.48 -8.02
C VAL A 47 7.17 6.64 -6.71
N LEU A 48 7.58 7.61 -5.90
CA LEU A 48 6.88 8.04 -4.69
C LEU A 48 5.61 8.81 -5.10
N ASP A 49 4.67 8.14 -5.78
CA ASP A 49 3.40 8.74 -6.09
C ASP A 49 2.44 8.56 -4.90
N ASP A 50 2.16 9.72 -4.30
CA ASP A 50 1.08 10.05 -3.38
C ASP A 50 1.32 9.80 -1.88
N ASP A 51 1.68 10.88 -1.18
CA ASP A 51 1.74 11.03 0.29
C ASP A 51 0.38 10.79 0.99
N ARG A 52 -0.68 10.48 0.24
CA ARG A 52 -2.05 10.32 0.76
C ARG A 52 -2.40 8.85 0.90
N ILE A 53 -2.19 8.32 2.09
CA ILE A 53 -2.79 7.05 2.53
C ILE A 53 -4.16 7.30 3.17
N ASP A 54 -5.12 6.42 2.91
CA ASP A 54 -6.43 6.45 3.57
C ASP A 54 -6.39 5.89 5.00
N PHE A 55 -5.25 5.34 5.42
CA PHE A 55 -5.02 4.64 6.69
C PHE A 55 -4.13 5.47 7.62
N ASP A 56 -4.09 5.12 8.91
CA ASP A 56 -3.14 5.73 9.84
C ASP A 56 -1.71 5.22 9.53
N LEU A 57 -1.58 3.93 9.20
CA LEU A 57 -0.33 3.25 8.87
C LEU A 57 -0.51 2.27 7.71
N LEU A 58 0.48 2.20 6.83
CA LEU A 58 0.59 1.18 5.78
C LEU A 58 1.98 0.56 5.80
N PHE A 59 2.03 -0.74 6.05
CA PHE A 59 3.21 -1.58 5.83
C PHE A 59 3.14 -2.16 4.43
N ASP A 60 4.08 -1.78 3.56
CA ASP A 60 4.10 -2.18 2.16
C ASP A 60 5.39 -2.96 1.88
N PHE A 61 5.29 -4.28 1.70
CA PHE A 61 6.43 -5.18 1.63
C PHE A 61 6.53 -5.92 0.30
N HIS A 62 7.70 -5.89 -0.32
CA HIS A 62 8.07 -6.71 -1.45
C HIS A 62 8.92 -7.91 -1.01
N GLU A 63 8.54 -9.10 -1.46
CA GLU A 63 9.39 -10.28 -1.28
C GLU A 63 10.57 -10.23 -2.26
N ARG A 64 11.79 -10.38 -1.72
CA ARG A 64 13.06 -10.43 -2.46
C ARG A 64 13.77 -11.74 -2.12
N ALA A 65 14.76 -12.11 -2.93
CA ALA A 65 15.53 -13.34 -2.70
C ALA A 65 16.20 -13.29 -1.32
N GLY A 66 15.66 -14.05 -0.36
CA GLY A 66 16.19 -14.17 1.00
C GLY A 66 15.62 -13.20 2.04
N GLY A 67 14.59 -12.40 1.71
CA GLY A 67 13.99 -11.50 2.70
C GLY A 67 12.82 -10.64 2.21
N LEU A 68 12.39 -9.74 3.07
CA LEU A 68 11.40 -8.72 2.78
C LEU A 68 12.08 -7.35 2.71
N GLU A 69 11.79 -6.61 1.66
CA GLU A 69 12.11 -5.19 1.53
C GLU A 69 10.78 -4.42 1.57
N GLY A 70 10.76 -3.20 2.07
CA GLY A 70 9.51 -2.46 2.07
C GLY A 70 9.60 -1.11 2.77
N ARG A 71 8.43 -0.49 2.91
CA ARG A 71 8.27 0.85 3.45
C ARG A 71 7.10 0.90 4.42
N LEU A 72 7.19 1.88 5.32
CA LEU A 72 6.13 2.26 6.24
C LEU A 72 5.65 3.65 5.85
N LEU A 73 4.40 3.76 5.42
CA LEU A 73 3.72 5.04 5.22
C LEU A 73 2.88 5.32 6.45
N PHE A 74 2.79 6.59 6.82
CA PHE A 74 2.05 7.03 7.99
C PHE A 74 1.35 8.37 7.75
N ALA A 75 0.20 8.57 8.40
CA ALA A 75 -0.51 9.83 8.37
C ALA A 75 0.29 10.89 9.17
N ARG A 76 0.80 11.90 8.48
CA ARG A 76 1.67 12.95 9.06
C ARG A 76 0.98 13.83 10.10
N ASP A 77 -0.35 13.87 10.08
CA ASP A 77 -1.12 14.59 11.10
C ASP A 77 -1.18 13.81 12.44
N LEU A 78 -0.76 12.54 12.45
CA LEU A 78 -0.77 11.65 13.61
C LEU A 78 0.64 11.30 14.11
N PHE A 79 1.68 11.33 13.26
CA PHE A 79 3.06 10.95 13.57
C PHE A 79 4.10 11.94 13.04
#